data_AF-A0A662G334-F1
#
_entry.id   AF-A0A662G334-F1
#
_cell.length_a   1.000
_cell.length_b   1.000
_cell.length_c   1.000
_cell.angle_alpha   90.00
_cell.angle_beta   90.00
_cell.angle_gamma   90.00
#
_symmetry.space_group_name_H-M   'P 1'
#
loop_
_entity.id
_entity.type
_entity.pdbx_description
1 polymer ?
#
loop_
_entity_poly.entity_id
_entity_poly.type
_entity_poly.pdbx_seq_one_letter_code
_entity_poly.pdbx_strand_id
1 'polypeptide(L)'
;MVNENLIEHIKSYYKLIFSFPSSKILYLFSGSILLVFFFISYKYIGLKYIPLLFILITCILLQLIFSRVMSEMLTLRRLFGLFSILIVECIFIIIIFRYEYGSRILQKFSLAITPFYSFILFIDVVFTRKKCIPLIVTSISFALNLMILSILSNYSFIIVALSLFTILNISVFMFLEYFNRDSKKILNLNGINLIYSFLNVFLSNNMKPLEKLFASHLYIKYMADFYIIYFVSQNDKIVGSIIIPGIHFGPFRHLGSSSFSGNIIRKFMDNRIPALVLHRASTHEYDAVSSQEIDLIIETLLRKVLKKRGKPVKVSNLRRLYLNNFSCLYQYLSNNVLLAIVSSEKYGMEDIPMEIEKKISSSLKRKILVIDAHNRITDPSFSFPLSNKLKQNMLDLLKKCVL
;
A
#
# COMPACT_ATOMS: atom_id res chain seq x y z
N MET A 1 18.47 -18.38 -6.39
CA MET A 1 17.14 -18.67 -6.93
C MET A 1 16.12 -18.16 -5.93
N VAL A 2 15.41 -17.08 -6.26
CA VAL A 2 14.30 -16.59 -5.42
C VAL A 2 13.19 -17.63 -5.54
N ASN A 3 12.74 -18.16 -4.40
CA ASN A 3 11.72 -19.20 -4.33
C ASN A 3 10.43 -18.67 -4.98
N GLU A 4 10.00 -19.24 -6.12
CA GLU A 4 8.78 -18.78 -6.84
C GLU A 4 7.56 -18.76 -5.91
N ASN A 5 7.52 -19.71 -4.96
CA ASN A 5 6.50 -19.78 -3.91
C ASN A 5 6.42 -18.52 -3.03
N LEU A 6 7.53 -17.81 -2.78
CA LEU A 6 7.51 -16.57 -1.99
C LEU A 6 6.89 -15.42 -2.78
N ILE A 7 7.22 -15.30 -4.06
CA ILE A 7 6.61 -14.28 -4.93
C ILE A 7 5.11 -14.56 -5.06
N GLU A 8 4.70 -15.82 -5.20
CA GLU A 8 3.29 -16.20 -5.21
C GLU A 8 2.61 -15.93 -3.87
N HIS A 9 3.27 -16.20 -2.75
CA HIS A 9 2.74 -15.94 -1.41
C HIS A 9 2.56 -14.43 -1.16
N ILE A 10 3.55 -13.60 -1.49
CA ILE A 10 3.44 -12.13 -1.42
C ILE A 10 2.34 -11.63 -2.37
N LYS A 11 2.28 -12.15 -3.61
CA LYS A 11 1.20 -11.84 -4.55
C LYS A 11 -0.18 -12.24 -4.02
N SER A 12 -0.26 -13.28 -3.19
CA SER A 12 -1.52 -13.72 -2.58
C SER A 12 -2.09 -12.67 -1.62
N TYR A 13 -1.27 -11.97 -0.84
CA TYR A 13 -1.72 -10.84 -0.03
C TYR A 13 -2.23 -9.68 -0.89
N TYR A 14 -1.64 -9.44 -2.06
CA TYR A 14 -2.19 -8.47 -3.01
C TYR A 14 -3.54 -8.89 -3.62
N LYS A 15 -3.87 -10.19 -3.64
CA LYS A 15 -5.22 -10.67 -4.02
C LYS A 15 -6.29 -10.31 -2.98
N LEU A 16 -5.91 -10.09 -1.71
CA LEU A 16 -6.84 -9.63 -0.67
C LEU A 16 -7.25 -8.17 -0.86
N ILE A 17 -6.50 -7.41 -1.67
CA ILE A 17 -6.83 -6.02 -1.98
C ILE A 17 -7.94 -6.03 -3.01
N PHE A 18 -9.16 -5.76 -2.55
CA PHE A 18 -10.34 -5.72 -3.38
C PHE A 18 -10.12 -4.86 -4.63
N SER A 19 -10.33 -5.47 -5.80
CA SER A 19 -10.32 -4.77 -7.07
C SER A 19 -11.54 -5.19 -7.87
N PHE A 20 -12.18 -4.21 -8.51
CA PHE A 20 -13.25 -4.54 -9.45
C PHE A 20 -12.68 -5.21 -10.72
N PRO A 21 -13.47 -6.06 -11.40
CA PRO A 21 -13.10 -6.66 -12.68
C PRO A 21 -12.68 -5.61 -13.74
N SER A 22 -12.17 -6.10 -14.87
CA SER A 22 -11.87 -5.22 -16.01
C SER A 22 -13.12 -4.42 -16.44
N SER A 23 -12.93 -3.22 -16.99
CA SER A 23 -14.06 -2.37 -17.39
C SER A 23 -14.99 -3.08 -18.38
N LYS A 24 -14.43 -3.89 -19.30
CA LYS A 24 -15.22 -4.71 -20.24
C LYS A 24 -16.15 -5.68 -19.53
N ILE A 25 -15.63 -6.44 -18.55
CA ILE A 25 -16.43 -7.38 -17.75
C ILE A 25 -17.48 -6.61 -16.95
N LEU A 26 -17.10 -5.50 -16.33
CA LEU A 26 -18.03 -4.65 -15.59
C LEU A 26 -19.16 -4.11 -16.46
N TYR A 27 -18.89 -3.66 -17.69
CA TYR A 27 -19.94 -3.15 -18.59
C TYR A 27 -20.92 -4.25 -19.00
N LEU A 28 -20.41 -5.44 -19.35
CA LEU A 28 -21.26 -6.59 -19.65
C LEU A 28 -22.09 -7.02 -18.44
N PHE A 29 -21.46 -7.10 -17.26
CA PHE A 29 -22.10 -7.49 -16.01
C PHE A 29 -23.17 -6.48 -15.57
N SER A 30 -22.84 -5.18 -15.56
CA SER A 30 -23.79 -4.12 -15.20
C SER A 30 -24.96 -4.06 -16.19
N GLY A 31 -24.72 -4.19 -17.50
CA GLY A 31 -25.79 -4.29 -18.50
C GLY A 31 -26.70 -5.50 -18.29
N SER A 32 -26.11 -6.67 -18.04
CA SER A 32 -26.86 -7.91 -17.78
C SER A 32 -27.71 -7.80 -16.51
N ILE A 33 -27.15 -7.26 -15.43
CA ILE A 33 -27.86 -7.08 -14.17
C ILE A 33 -28.96 -6.03 -14.31
N LEU A 34 -28.74 -4.95 -15.05
CA LEU A 34 -29.78 -3.96 -15.32
C LEU A 34 -30.97 -4.57 -16.07
N LEU A 35 -30.72 -5.46 -17.04
CA LEU A 35 -31.79 -6.20 -17.72
C LEU A 35 -32.56 -7.09 -16.75
N VAL A 36 -31.85 -7.86 -15.92
CA VAL A 36 -32.48 -8.71 -14.88
C VAL A 36 -33.30 -7.86 -13.91
N PHE A 37 -32.73 -6.75 -13.45
CA PHE A 37 -33.39 -5.79 -12.59
C PHE A 37 -34.67 -5.24 -13.22
N PHE A 38 -34.65 -4.90 -14.51
CA PHE A 38 -35.82 -4.43 -15.24
C PHE A 38 -36.92 -5.49 -15.28
N PHE A 39 -36.60 -6.74 -15.64
CA PHE A 39 -37.61 -7.82 -15.70
C PHE A 39 -38.19 -8.16 -14.32
N ILE A 40 -37.36 -8.18 -13.28
CA ILE A 40 -37.80 -8.42 -11.90
C ILE A 40 -38.70 -7.27 -11.42
N SER A 41 -38.29 -6.03 -11.68
CA SER A 41 -39.08 -4.84 -11.33
C SER A 41 -40.42 -4.82 -12.06
N TYR A 42 -40.44 -5.16 -13.35
CA TYR A 42 -41.65 -5.30 -14.13
C TYR A 42 -42.60 -6.35 -13.53
N LYS A 43 -42.09 -7.53 -13.19
CA LYS A 43 -42.89 -8.65 -12.67
C LYS A 43 -43.51 -8.35 -11.31
N TYR A 44 -42.74 -7.82 -10.37
CA TYR A 44 -43.19 -7.70 -8.97
C TYR A 44 -43.70 -6.30 -8.60
N ILE A 45 -43.14 -5.25 -9.20
CA ILE A 45 -43.52 -3.87 -8.90
C ILE A 45 -44.56 -3.37 -9.91
N GLY A 46 -44.44 -3.73 -11.19
CA GLY A 46 -45.36 -3.36 -12.26
C GLY A 46 -45.00 -2.04 -12.97
N LEU A 47 -45.39 -1.93 -14.24
CA LEU A 47 -45.03 -0.82 -15.15
C LEU A 47 -45.25 0.58 -14.58
N LYS A 48 -46.37 0.79 -13.87
CA LYS A 48 -46.77 2.09 -13.30
C LYS A 48 -45.71 2.67 -12.35
N TYR A 49 -44.96 1.81 -11.68
CA TYR A 49 -44.05 2.15 -10.59
C TYR A 49 -42.57 2.14 -11.01
N ILE A 50 -42.25 1.63 -12.20
CA ILE A 50 -40.90 1.61 -12.76
C ILE A 50 -40.28 3.01 -12.88
N PRO A 51 -40.97 4.06 -13.38
CA PRO A 51 -40.37 5.39 -13.48
C PRO A 51 -39.86 5.91 -12.14
N LEU A 52 -40.59 5.64 -11.06
CA LEU A 52 -40.26 6.09 -9.71
C LEU A 52 -39.01 5.39 -9.16
N LEU A 53 -38.87 4.10 -9.45
CA LEU A 53 -37.67 3.31 -9.16
C LEU A 53 -36.44 3.85 -9.92
N PHE A 54 -36.62 4.23 -11.19
CA PHE A 54 -35.55 4.85 -11.98
C PHE A 54 -35.12 6.21 -11.43
N ILE A 55 -36.05 7.05 -10.96
CA ILE A 55 -35.70 8.33 -10.32
C ILE A 55 -34.86 8.10 -9.06
N LEU A 56 -35.24 7.12 -8.23
CA LEU A 56 -34.49 6.78 -7.01
C LEU A 56 -33.06 6.33 -7.33
N ILE A 57 -32.89 5.46 -8.33
CA ILE A 57 -31.56 5.04 -8.80
C ILE A 57 -30.78 6.22 -9.37
N THR A 58 -31.44 7.12 -10.09
CA THR A 58 -30.82 8.32 -10.65
C THR A 58 -30.30 9.26 -9.56
N CYS A 59 -31.00 9.39 -8.43
CA CYS A 59 -30.54 10.19 -7.28
C CYS A 59 -29.23 9.65 -6.70
N ILE A 60 -29.11 8.32 -6.56
CA ILE A 60 -27.89 7.68 -6.07
C ILE A 60 -26.76 7.79 -7.11
N LEU A 61 -27.09 7.65 -8.40
CA LEU A 61 -26.13 7.86 -9.49
C LEU A 61 -25.57 9.28 -9.48
N LEU A 62 -26.40 10.30 -9.28
CA LEU A 62 -25.95 11.70 -9.16
C LEU A 62 -24.99 11.89 -7.99
N GLN A 63 -25.27 11.25 -6.85
CA GLN A 63 -24.35 11.27 -5.71
C GLN A 63 -23.00 10.61 -6.04
N LEU A 64 -23.01 9.44 -6.69
CA LEU A 64 -21.77 8.77 -7.12
C LEU A 64 -20.99 9.60 -8.14
N ILE A 65 -21.68 10.31 -9.04
CA ILE A 65 -21.06 11.25 -9.99
C ILE A 65 -20.42 12.41 -9.22
N PHE A 66 -21.10 12.95 -8.21
CA PHE A 66 -20.51 13.96 -7.33
C PHE A 66 -19.24 13.43 -6.64
N SER A 67 -19.27 12.23 -6.06
CA SER A 67 -18.10 11.57 -5.46
C SER A 67 -16.91 11.49 -6.43
N ARG A 68 -17.18 11.19 -7.71
CA ARG A 68 -16.19 11.13 -8.80
C ARG A 68 -15.58 12.49 -9.11
N VAL A 69 -16.40 13.55 -9.13
CA VAL A 69 -15.94 14.92 -9.38
C VAL A 69 -15.04 15.39 -8.24
N MET A 70 -15.39 15.03 -7.00
CA MET A 70 -14.67 15.45 -5.82
C MET A 70 -13.38 14.67 -5.55
N SER A 71 -13.23 13.47 -6.13
CA SER A 71 -12.04 12.64 -5.92
C SER A 71 -11.68 11.80 -7.14
N GLU A 72 -10.42 11.91 -7.56
CA GLU A 72 -9.82 11.08 -8.61
C GLU A 72 -9.71 9.60 -8.21
N MET A 73 -9.84 9.28 -6.92
CA MET A 73 -9.78 7.92 -6.40
C MET A 73 -10.98 7.08 -6.85
N LEU A 74 -12.13 7.71 -7.12
CA LEU A 74 -13.31 7.03 -7.62
C LEU A 74 -13.30 6.99 -9.14
N THR A 75 -12.48 6.15 -9.76
CA THR A 75 -12.46 6.02 -11.25
C THR A 75 -13.83 5.58 -11.81
N LEU A 76 -14.10 5.82 -13.09
CA LEU A 76 -15.32 5.33 -13.76
C LEU A 76 -15.55 3.83 -13.51
N ARG A 77 -14.47 3.03 -13.59
CA ARG A 77 -14.51 1.59 -13.28
C ARG A 77 -15.05 1.31 -11.87
N ARG A 78 -14.61 2.07 -10.86
CA ARG A 78 -15.08 1.91 -9.48
C ARG A 78 -16.51 2.40 -9.31
N LEU A 79 -16.89 3.48 -9.99
CA LEU A 79 -18.26 3.99 -10.01
C LEU A 79 -19.23 2.95 -10.58
N PHE A 80 -18.91 2.35 -11.74
CA PHE A 80 -19.70 1.25 -12.31
C PHE A 80 -19.74 0.01 -11.39
N GLY A 81 -18.64 -0.27 -10.69
CA GLY A 81 -18.60 -1.34 -9.69
C GLY A 81 -19.55 -1.10 -8.52
N LEU A 82 -19.50 0.09 -7.89
CA LEU A 82 -20.41 0.48 -6.82
C LEU A 82 -21.87 0.51 -7.29
N PHE A 83 -22.11 1.01 -8.51
CA PHE A 83 -23.42 0.98 -9.12
C PHE A 83 -23.92 -0.46 -9.35
N SER A 84 -23.05 -1.38 -9.75
CA SER A 84 -23.44 -2.79 -9.90
C SER A 84 -23.84 -3.41 -8.56
N ILE A 85 -23.11 -3.10 -7.48
CA ILE A 85 -23.45 -3.53 -6.11
C ILE A 85 -24.82 -2.99 -5.71
N LEU A 86 -25.07 -1.69 -5.97
CA LEU A 86 -26.37 -1.07 -5.75
C LEU A 86 -27.49 -1.83 -6.47
N ILE A 87 -27.36 -2.10 -7.77
CA ILE A 87 -28.42 -2.80 -8.52
C ILE A 87 -28.63 -4.23 -8.00
N VAL A 88 -27.57 -4.93 -7.62
CA VAL A 88 -27.68 -6.26 -6.99
C VAL A 88 -28.45 -6.19 -5.68
N GLU A 89 -28.12 -5.24 -4.80
CA GLU A 89 -28.87 -4.97 -3.57
C GLU A 89 -30.34 -4.68 -3.88
N CYS A 90 -30.62 -3.86 -4.90
CA CYS A 90 -32.00 -3.58 -5.34
C CYS A 90 -32.75 -4.85 -5.75
N ILE A 91 -32.12 -5.73 -6.53
CA ILE A 91 -32.72 -7.02 -6.93
C ILE A 91 -33.03 -7.87 -5.70
N PHE A 92 -32.07 -8.01 -4.77
CA PHE A 92 -32.25 -8.78 -3.54
C PHE A 92 -33.42 -8.27 -2.72
N ILE A 93 -33.55 -6.95 -2.56
CA ILE A 93 -34.67 -6.34 -1.82
C ILE A 93 -36.01 -6.68 -2.47
N ILE A 94 -36.12 -6.57 -3.79
CA ILE A 94 -37.38 -6.89 -4.51
C ILE A 94 -37.73 -8.39 -4.34
N ILE A 95 -36.73 -9.28 -4.43
CA ILE A 95 -36.94 -10.72 -4.26
C ILE A 95 -37.36 -11.09 -2.83
N ILE A 96 -36.79 -10.43 -1.81
CA ILE A 96 -37.16 -10.64 -0.41
C ILE A 96 -38.62 -10.26 -0.19
N PHE A 97 -39.07 -9.15 -0.79
CA PHE A 97 -40.45 -8.66 -0.66
C PHE A 97 -41.38 -9.10 -1.79
N ARG A 98 -41.05 -10.17 -2.53
CA ARG A 98 -41.79 -10.67 -3.71
C ARG A 98 -43.26 -11.04 -3.47
N TYR A 99 -43.63 -11.30 -2.22
CA TYR A 99 -45.02 -11.65 -1.84
C TYR A 99 -45.89 -10.40 -1.64
N GLU A 100 -45.27 -9.22 -1.61
CA GLU A 100 -45.97 -7.96 -1.69
C GLU A 100 -46.07 -7.51 -3.15
N TYR A 101 -46.88 -6.48 -3.43
CA TYR A 101 -47.09 -6.00 -4.79
C TYR A 101 -47.15 -4.47 -4.84
N GLY A 102 -46.70 -3.91 -5.97
CA GLY A 102 -46.86 -2.49 -6.30
C GLY A 102 -46.13 -1.55 -5.34
N SER A 103 -46.84 -0.56 -4.81
CA SER A 103 -46.26 0.50 -3.97
C SER A 103 -45.63 -0.02 -2.68
N ARG A 104 -46.13 -1.12 -2.09
CA ARG A 104 -45.59 -1.67 -0.84
C ARG A 104 -44.13 -2.14 -0.98
N ILE A 105 -43.77 -2.74 -2.11
CA ILE A 105 -42.37 -3.10 -2.42
C ILE A 105 -41.51 -1.84 -2.48
N LEU A 106 -41.98 -0.78 -3.16
CA LEU A 106 -41.23 0.47 -3.27
C LEU A 106 -40.99 1.17 -1.92
N GLN A 107 -41.95 1.09 -1.00
CA GLN A 107 -41.80 1.63 0.35
C GLN A 107 -40.65 0.95 1.10
N LYS A 108 -40.64 -0.39 1.09
CA LYS A 108 -39.60 -1.18 1.74
C LYS A 108 -38.26 -1.05 1.06
N PHE A 109 -38.27 -0.92 -0.26
CA PHE A 109 -37.09 -0.62 -1.05
C PHE A 109 -36.43 0.71 -0.63
N SER A 110 -37.22 1.76 -0.48
CA SER A 110 -36.73 3.06 -0.04
C SER A 110 -36.15 3.05 1.38
N LEU A 111 -36.70 2.21 2.27
CA LEU A 111 -36.10 1.99 3.59
C LEU A 111 -34.77 1.24 3.49
N ALA A 112 -34.76 0.14 2.74
CA ALA A 112 -33.63 -0.76 2.63
C ALA A 112 -32.41 -0.12 1.93
N ILE A 113 -32.60 0.90 1.09
CA ILE A 113 -31.51 1.62 0.43
C ILE A 113 -30.86 2.70 1.32
N THR A 114 -31.46 3.04 2.46
CA THR A 114 -30.94 4.08 3.38
C THR A 114 -29.49 3.83 3.83
N PRO A 115 -29.06 2.60 4.19
CA PRO A 115 -27.67 2.32 4.53
C PRO A 115 -26.68 2.62 3.40
N PHE A 116 -27.09 2.47 2.14
CA PHE A 116 -26.25 2.76 0.99
C PHE A 116 -25.89 4.26 0.92
N TYR A 117 -26.82 5.16 1.24
CA TYR A 117 -26.54 6.60 1.35
C TYR A 117 -25.49 6.90 2.42
N SER A 118 -25.61 6.30 3.62
CA SER A 118 -24.62 6.49 4.70
C SER A 118 -23.26 5.87 4.36
N PHE A 119 -23.23 4.76 3.62
CA PHE A 119 -22.00 4.19 3.09
C PHE A 119 -21.31 5.14 2.09
N ILE A 120 -22.06 5.74 1.15
CA ILE A 120 -21.48 6.74 0.23
C ILE A 120 -21.00 7.96 1.00
N LEU A 121 -21.74 8.43 2.02
CA LEU A 121 -21.29 9.53 2.88
C LEU A 121 -19.93 9.22 3.51
N PHE A 122 -19.76 8.02 4.07
CA PHE A 122 -18.47 7.60 4.63
C PHE A 122 -17.35 7.67 3.58
N ILE A 123 -17.58 7.12 2.39
CA ILE A 123 -16.60 7.15 1.28
C ILE A 123 -16.27 8.60 0.90
N ASP A 124 -17.27 9.47 0.75
CA ASP A 124 -17.08 10.86 0.36
C ASP A 124 -16.32 11.66 1.41
N VAL A 125 -16.61 11.46 2.70
CA VAL A 125 -15.88 12.14 3.78
C VAL A 125 -14.41 11.72 3.77
N VAL A 126 -14.12 10.43 3.58
CA VAL A 126 -12.75 9.92 3.51
C VAL A 126 -12.04 10.44 2.26
N PHE A 127 -12.68 10.38 1.08
CA PHE A 127 -12.07 10.74 -0.20
C PHE A 127 -11.83 12.24 -0.33
N THR A 128 -12.72 13.07 0.21
CA THR A 128 -12.60 14.52 0.14
C THR A 128 -11.88 15.12 1.34
N ARG A 129 -11.78 14.37 2.45
CA ARG A 129 -11.35 14.85 3.77
C ARG A 129 -12.20 16.01 4.31
N LYS A 130 -13.40 16.22 3.76
CA LYS A 130 -14.37 17.24 4.17
C LYS A 130 -15.58 16.55 4.79
N LYS A 131 -16.18 17.18 5.81
CA LYS A 131 -17.38 16.63 6.47
C LYS A 131 -18.66 17.26 5.93
N CYS A 132 -18.71 18.59 5.86
CA CYS A 132 -19.96 19.31 5.58
C CYS A 132 -20.46 19.13 4.14
N ILE A 133 -19.58 19.23 3.14
CA ILE A 133 -20.01 19.14 1.73
C ILE A 133 -20.59 17.75 1.42
N PRO A 134 -19.91 16.62 1.74
CA PRO A 134 -20.51 15.30 1.59
C PRO A 134 -21.83 15.12 2.30
N LEU A 135 -21.96 15.65 3.52
CA LEU A 135 -23.19 15.57 4.30
C LEU A 135 -24.36 16.31 3.64
N ILE A 136 -24.11 17.51 3.12
CA ILE A 136 -25.12 18.31 2.42
C ILE A 136 -25.58 17.58 1.15
N VAL A 137 -24.64 17.11 0.33
CA VAL A 137 -24.98 16.41 -0.93
C VAL A 137 -25.72 15.10 -0.67
N THR A 138 -25.28 14.33 0.32
CA THR A 138 -25.96 13.09 0.72
C THR A 138 -27.37 13.39 1.25
N SER A 139 -27.52 14.43 2.08
CA SER A 139 -28.82 14.85 2.62
C SER A 139 -29.78 15.31 1.52
N ILE A 140 -29.31 16.08 0.52
CA ILE A 140 -30.12 16.48 -0.64
C ILE A 140 -30.54 15.25 -1.45
N SER A 141 -29.62 14.34 -1.71
CA SER A 141 -29.88 13.10 -2.46
C SER A 141 -30.88 12.20 -1.73
N PHE A 142 -30.82 12.17 -0.39
CA PHE A 142 -31.78 11.45 0.46
C PHE A 142 -33.13 12.18 0.58
N ALA A 143 -33.17 13.51 0.58
CA ALA A 143 -34.43 14.25 0.58
C ALA A 143 -35.27 13.96 -0.68
N LEU A 144 -34.63 13.77 -1.83
CA LEU A 144 -35.31 13.32 -3.05
C LEU A 144 -35.91 11.92 -2.89
N ASN A 145 -35.24 11.02 -2.17
CA ASN A 145 -35.78 9.70 -1.80
C ASN A 145 -37.01 9.84 -0.88
N LEU A 146 -36.97 10.74 0.11
CA LEU A 146 -38.12 11.01 0.97
C LEU A 146 -39.31 11.61 0.22
N MET A 147 -39.06 12.47 -0.78
CA MET A 147 -40.11 13.02 -1.65
C MET A 147 -40.82 11.92 -2.44
N ILE A 148 -40.09 10.89 -2.87
CA ILE A 148 -40.67 9.71 -3.53
C ILE A 148 -41.52 8.92 -2.52
N LEU A 149 -41.01 8.70 -1.31
CA LEU A 149 -41.73 8.00 -0.25
C LEU A 149 -43.03 8.71 0.13
N SER A 150 -43.05 10.04 0.17
CA SER A 150 -44.25 10.80 0.56
C SER A 150 -45.39 10.68 -0.45
N ILE A 151 -45.08 10.46 -1.73
CA ILE A 151 -46.09 10.18 -2.77
C ILE A 151 -46.69 8.78 -2.58
N LEU A 152 -45.90 7.82 -2.08
CA LEU A 152 -46.27 6.41 -2.06
C LEU A 152 -46.81 5.90 -0.73
N SER A 153 -46.58 6.61 0.37
CA SER A 153 -46.61 6.04 1.72
C SER A 153 -47.22 6.98 2.75
N ASN A 154 -47.61 6.39 3.88
CA ASN A 154 -48.03 7.16 5.05
C ASN A 154 -46.84 7.79 5.78
N TYR A 155 -47.11 8.81 6.58
CA TYR A 155 -46.09 9.54 7.35
C TYR A 155 -45.21 8.65 8.24
N SER A 156 -45.70 7.51 8.70
CA SER A 156 -44.91 6.56 9.51
C SER A 156 -43.67 6.05 8.76
N PHE A 157 -43.77 5.72 7.47
CA PHE A 157 -42.63 5.25 6.68
C PHE A 157 -41.57 6.34 6.50
N ILE A 158 -42.00 7.59 6.30
CA ILE A 158 -41.10 8.74 6.18
C ILE A 158 -40.33 8.95 7.48
N ILE A 159 -41.03 8.88 8.62
CA ILE A 159 -40.42 9.03 9.95
C ILE A 159 -39.37 7.93 10.16
N VAL A 160 -39.70 6.67 9.87
CA VAL A 160 -38.75 5.55 10.01
C VAL A 160 -37.53 5.73 9.10
N ALA A 161 -37.72 6.11 7.83
CA ALA A 161 -36.62 6.36 6.90
C ALA A 161 -35.69 7.48 7.39
N LEU A 162 -36.27 8.60 7.83
CA LEU A 162 -35.53 9.74 8.36
C LEU A 162 -34.78 9.39 9.65
N SER A 163 -35.42 8.67 10.57
CA SER A 163 -34.79 8.20 11.80
C SER A 163 -33.61 7.27 11.49
N LEU A 164 -33.80 6.30 10.58
CA LEU A 164 -32.73 5.37 10.18
C LEU A 164 -31.55 6.11 9.55
N PHE A 165 -31.81 7.01 8.59
CA PHE A 165 -30.78 7.83 7.96
C PHE A 165 -30.00 8.65 8.99
N THR A 166 -30.72 9.28 9.93
CA THR A 166 -30.11 10.09 10.98
C THR A 166 -29.22 9.25 11.90
N ILE A 167 -29.71 8.10 12.38
CA ILE A 167 -28.96 7.19 13.24
C ILE A 167 -27.69 6.69 12.52
N LEU A 168 -27.81 6.28 11.25
CA LEU A 168 -26.67 5.76 10.49
C LEU A 168 -25.62 6.85 10.22
N ASN A 169 -26.03 8.08 9.87
CA ASN A 169 -25.07 9.17 9.66
C ASN A 169 -24.40 9.63 10.96
N ILE A 170 -25.13 9.68 12.07
CA ILE A 170 -24.53 9.89 13.40
C ILE A 170 -23.50 8.80 13.67
N SER A 171 -23.84 7.54 13.40
CA SER A 171 -22.92 6.40 13.57
C SER A 171 -21.65 6.55 12.72
N VAL A 172 -21.78 6.98 11.45
CA VAL A 172 -20.64 7.27 10.58
C VAL A 172 -19.74 8.36 11.17
N PHE A 173 -20.31 9.48 11.62
CA PHE A 173 -19.50 10.55 12.22
C PHE A 173 -18.86 10.14 13.54
N MET A 174 -19.59 9.43 14.41
CA MET A 174 -19.05 8.89 15.65
C MET A 174 -17.87 7.96 15.38
N PHE A 175 -17.99 7.06 14.40
CA PHE A 175 -16.88 6.18 13.99
C PHE A 175 -15.66 6.99 13.52
N LEU A 176 -15.87 8.00 12.66
CA LEU A 176 -14.79 8.83 12.13
C LEU A 176 -14.12 9.68 13.23
N GLU A 177 -14.88 10.22 14.18
CA GLU A 177 -14.33 10.94 15.34
C GLU A 177 -13.57 10.02 16.28
N TYR A 178 -14.14 8.86 16.59
CA TYR A 178 -13.48 7.85 17.41
C TYR A 178 -12.15 7.42 16.78
N PHE A 179 -12.17 7.09 15.49
CA PHE A 179 -10.97 6.71 14.75
C PHE A 179 -9.93 7.83 14.70
N ASN A 180 -10.35 9.08 14.51
CA ASN A 180 -9.46 10.24 14.56
C ASN A 180 -8.83 10.41 15.93
N ARG A 181 -9.60 10.29 17.01
CA ARG A 181 -9.13 10.43 18.38
C ARG A 181 -8.10 9.36 18.72
N ASP A 182 -8.40 8.10 18.41
CA ASP A 182 -7.51 6.98 18.69
C ASP A 182 -6.23 7.07 17.84
N SER A 183 -6.35 7.41 16.55
CA SER A 183 -5.19 7.66 15.68
C SER A 183 -4.31 8.81 16.21
N LYS A 184 -4.92 9.86 16.75
CA LYS A 184 -4.18 11.00 17.31
C LYS A 184 -3.50 10.62 18.62
N LYS A 185 -4.14 9.80 19.45
CA LYS A 185 -3.57 9.33 20.72
C LYS A 185 -2.41 8.37 20.52
N ILE A 186 -2.55 7.42 19.60
CA ILE A 186 -1.57 6.34 19.38
C ILE A 186 -0.43 6.78 18.48
N LEU A 187 -0.74 7.46 17.37
CA LEU A 187 0.22 7.77 16.30
C LEU A 187 0.53 9.26 16.17
N ASN A 188 -0.13 10.12 16.95
CA ASN A 188 -0.09 11.58 16.79
C ASN A 188 -0.57 12.07 15.40
N LEU A 189 -1.34 11.25 14.69
CA LEU A 189 -1.84 11.51 13.34
C LEU A 189 -3.35 11.78 13.30
N ASN A 190 -3.79 12.50 12.27
CA ASN A 190 -5.22 12.56 11.94
C ASN A 190 -5.62 11.26 11.21
N GLY A 191 -6.60 10.54 11.76
CA GLY A 191 -7.03 9.23 11.23
C GLY A 191 -7.63 9.31 9.83
N ILE A 192 -8.50 10.29 9.55
CA ILE A 192 -9.07 10.49 8.21
C ILE A 192 -7.95 10.71 7.18
N ASN A 193 -6.94 11.52 7.52
CA ASN A 193 -5.78 11.73 6.64
C ASN A 193 -4.98 10.44 6.45
N LEU A 194 -4.84 9.60 7.48
CA LEU A 194 -4.17 8.30 7.37
C LEU A 194 -4.90 7.36 6.41
N ILE A 195 -6.23 7.20 6.56
CA ILE A 195 -7.05 6.38 5.66
C ILE A 195 -6.97 6.95 4.23
N TYR A 196 -7.15 8.26 4.07
CA TYR A 196 -7.06 8.92 2.76
C TYR A 196 -5.70 8.65 2.08
N SER A 197 -4.59 8.82 2.82
CA SER A 197 -3.25 8.64 2.29
C SER A 197 -2.97 7.17 1.94
N PHE A 198 -3.40 6.24 2.80
CA PHE A 198 -3.33 4.81 2.51
C PHE A 198 -4.11 4.46 1.24
N LEU A 199 -5.38 4.87 1.17
CA LEU A 199 -6.21 4.60 0.00
C LEU A 199 -5.62 5.22 -1.28
N ASN A 200 -4.92 6.35 -1.23
CA ASN A 200 -4.23 6.90 -2.41
C ASN A 200 -3.13 5.99 -2.95
N VAL A 201 -2.35 5.36 -2.06
CA VAL A 201 -1.33 4.37 -2.45
C VAL A 201 -1.98 3.18 -3.15
N PHE A 202 -3.05 2.64 -2.56
CA PHE A 202 -3.67 1.42 -3.03
C PHE A 202 -4.57 1.62 -4.26
N LEU A 203 -5.37 2.68 -4.25
CA LEU A 203 -6.39 2.95 -5.26
C LEU A 203 -5.87 3.81 -6.42
N SER A 204 -4.95 4.74 -6.17
CA SER A 204 -4.48 5.69 -7.20
C SER A 204 -3.01 5.53 -7.55
N ASN A 205 -2.31 4.58 -6.92
CA ASN A 205 -0.86 4.42 -7.06
C ASN A 205 -0.11 5.75 -6.81
N ASN A 206 -0.63 6.57 -5.89
CA ASN A 206 -0.08 7.88 -5.55
C ASN A 206 0.47 7.85 -4.11
N MET A 207 1.79 7.86 -3.99
CA MET A 207 2.50 7.74 -2.71
C MET A 207 2.58 9.07 -1.96
N LYS A 208 2.50 10.20 -2.68
CA LYS A 208 2.76 11.54 -2.14
C LYS A 208 1.98 11.87 -0.86
N PRO A 209 0.66 11.56 -0.74
CA PRO A 209 -0.07 11.87 0.48
C PRO A 209 0.45 11.10 1.70
N LEU A 210 0.89 9.85 1.52
CA LEU A 210 1.42 9.02 2.60
C LEU A 210 2.85 9.42 2.94
N GLU A 211 3.70 9.66 1.94
CA GLU A 211 5.06 10.17 2.15
C GLU A 211 5.05 11.50 2.88
N LYS A 212 4.17 12.44 2.50
CA LYS A 212 4.03 13.73 3.19
C LYS A 212 3.61 13.55 4.65
N LEU A 213 2.70 12.62 4.92
CA LEU A 213 2.21 12.33 6.26
C LEU A 213 3.31 11.71 7.14
N PHE A 214 4.13 10.82 6.58
CA PHE A 214 5.31 10.28 7.25
C PHE A 214 6.39 11.34 7.46
N ALA A 215 6.70 12.14 6.44
CA ALA A 215 7.68 13.21 6.51
C ALA A 215 7.28 14.35 7.46
N SER A 216 5.99 14.50 7.80
CA SER A 216 5.56 15.53 8.76
C SER A 216 5.48 15.04 10.20
N HIS A 217 5.35 13.73 10.44
CA HIS A 217 5.01 13.21 11.78
C HIS A 217 5.77 11.94 12.19
N LEU A 218 6.24 11.12 11.23
CA LEU A 218 6.81 9.79 11.46
C LEU A 218 8.13 9.64 10.70
N TYR A 219 9.13 10.46 11.04
CA TYR A 219 10.46 10.36 10.45
C TYR A 219 11.55 10.74 11.46
N ILE A 220 12.75 10.22 11.21
CA ILE A 220 13.98 10.63 11.87
C ILE A 220 14.97 11.02 10.77
N LYS A 221 15.66 12.15 10.94
CA LYS A 221 16.75 12.51 10.02
C LYS A 221 17.91 11.54 10.22
N TYR A 222 18.30 10.86 9.15
CA TYR A 222 19.38 9.89 9.17
C TYR A 222 20.35 10.15 8.01
N MET A 223 21.64 10.21 8.31
CA MET A 223 22.68 10.28 7.28
C MET A 223 23.04 8.86 6.86
N ALA A 224 22.46 8.42 5.74
CA ALA A 224 22.73 7.11 5.18
C ALA A 224 24.05 7.12 4.38
N ASP A 225 24.95 6.19 4.71
CA ASP A 225 26.18 5.98 3.96
C ASP A 225 25.95 5.07 2.76
N PHE A 226 26.42 5.47 1.59
CA PHE A 226 26.41 4.66 0.37
C PHE A 226 27.84 4.32 -0.05
N TYR A 227 28.09 3.04 -0.34
CA TYR A 227 29.37 2.58 -0.90
C TYR A 227 29.16 2.11 -2.33
N ILE A 228 30.11 2.49 -3.20
CA ILE A 228 30.13 2.03 -4.59
C ILE A 228 31.53 1.52 -4.90
N ILE A 229 31.60 0.30 -5.39
CA ILE A 229 32.79 -0.28 -6.00
C ILE A 229 32.51 -0.31 -7.50
N TYR A 230 33.29 0.40 -8.31
CA TYR A 230 33.14 0.36 -9.76
C TYR A 230 34.41 -0.19 -10.40
N PHE A 231 34.23 -0.91 -11.50
CA PHE A 231 35.29 -1.57 -12.23
C PHE A 231 35.62 -0.78 -13.48
N VAL A 232 36.90 -0.58 -13.74
CA VAL A 232 37.41 0.16 -14.89
C VAL A 232 38.26 -0.78 -15.74
N SER A 233 37.98 -0.80 -17.04
CA SER A 233 38.76 -1.54 -18.03
C SER A 233 40.14 -0.90 -18.25
N GLN A 234 41.02 -1.62 -18.96
CA GLN A 234 42.32 -1.09 -19.40
C GLN A 234 42.18 0.19 -20.24
N ASN A 235 41.08 0.35 -20.99
CA ASN A 235 40.78 1.54 -21.80
C ASN A 235 40.08 2.66 -21.01
N ASP A 236 40.19 2.64 -19.68
CA ASP A 236 39.61 3.62 -18.77
C ASP A 236 38.07 3.77 -18.90
N LYS A 237 37.37 2.71 -19.35
CA LYS A 237 35.89 2.67 -19.38
C LYS A 237 35.34 1.94 -18.17
N ILE A 238 34.27 2.46 -17.56
CA ILE A 238 33.55 1.80 -16.47
C ILE A 238 32.80 0.60 -17.05
N VAL A 239 33.08 -0.60 -16.55
CA VAL A 239 32.51 -1.86 -17.06
C VAL A 239 31.48 -2.48 -16.12
N GLY A 240 31.34 -1.97 -14.90
CA GLY A 240 30.33 -2.43 -13.95
C GLY A 240 30.47 -1.76 -12.58
N SER A 241 29.47 -1.94 -11.74
CA SER A 241 29.44 -1.41 -10.37
C SER A 241 28.73 -2.33 -9.39
N ILE A 242 29.18 -2.30 -8.14
CA ILE A 242 28.53 -2.88 -6.98
C ILE A 242 28.13 -1.71 -6.07
N ILE A 243 26.86 -1.66 -5.72
CA ILE A 243 26.25 -0.60 -4.93
C ILE A 243 25.79 -1.19 -3.61
N ILE A 244 26.24 -0.60 -2.50
CA ILE A 244 25.94 -1.04 -1.14
C ILE A 244 25.28 0.17 -0.44
N PRO A 245 23.94 0.22 -0.42
CA PRO A 245 23.19 1.32 0.15
C PRO A 245 23.15 1.24 1.68
N GLY A 246 23.07 2.40 2.34
CA GLY A 246 22.87 2.52 3.78
C GLY A 246 21.41 2.76 4.16
N ILE A 247 20.49 2.29 3.33
CA ILE A 247 19.05 2.35 3.51
C ILE A 247 18.48 0.96 3.29
N HIS A 248 17.34 0.70 3.91
CA HIS A 248 16.59 -0.53 3.68
C HIS A 248 15.63 -0.37 2.49
N PHE A 249 15.14 -1.48 1.92
CA PHE A 249 14.14 -1.46 0.84
C PHE A 249 12.79 -1.87 1.40
N GLY A 250 11.93 -0.88 1.64
CA GLY A 250 10.63 -1.13 2.26
C GLY A 250 9.72 -2.09 1.46
N PRO A 251 8.74 -2.73 2.13
CA PRO A 251 7.84 -3.71 1.50
C PRO A 251 6.66 -3.05 0.76
N PHE A 252 6.52 -1.72 0.83
CA PHE A 252 5.30 -1.00 0.45
C PHE A 252 5.37 -0.42 -0.97
N ARG A 253 5.13 -1.26 -1.99
CA ARG A 253 5.04 -0.84 -3.41
C ARG A 253 6.22 0.08 -3.83
N HIS A 254 5.92 1.33 -4.18
CA HIS A 254 6.87 2.37 -4.58
C HIS A 254 7.01 3.47 -3.52
N LEU A 255 6.59 3.22 -2.28
CA LEU A 255 6.70 4.19 -1.20
C LEU A 255 8.18 4.37 -0.83
N GLY A 256 8.67 5.60 -0.89
CA GLY A 256 10.00 5.91 -0.44
C GLY A 256 11.10 5.07 -1.11
N SER A 257 11.91 4.40 -0.29
CA SER A 257 13.01 3.51 -0.71
C SER A 257 12.60 2.14 -1.25
N SER A 258 11.31 1.78 -1.21
CA SER A 258 10.84 0.41 -1.55
C SER A 258 11.27 -0.06 -2.94
N SER A 259 11.40 0.85 -3.91
CA SER A 259 11.82 0.55 -5.29
C SER A 259 13.27 0.90 -5.61
N PHE A 260 14.09 1.20 -4.59
CA PHE A 260 15.46 1.67 -4.77
C PHE A 260 16.29 0.74 -5.67
N SER A 261 16.30 -0.56 -5.38
CA SER A 261 17.13 -1.54 -6.10
C SER A 261 16.81 -1.59 -7.59
N GLY A 262 15.52 -1.65 -7.95
CA GLY A 262 15.08 -1.61 -9.35
C GLY A 262 15.40 -0.29 -10.04
N ASN A 263 15.17 0.83 -9.36
CA ASN A 263 15.38 2.17 -9.92
C ASN A 263 16.86 2.44 -10.19
N ILE A 264 17.75 2.12 -9.24
CA ILE A 264 19.18 2.38 -9.40
C ILE A 264 19.81 1.47 -10.46
N ILE A 265 19.41 0.20 -10.53
CA ILE A 265 19.88 -0.72 -11.57
C ILE A 265 19.49 -0.19 -12.95
N ARG A 266 18.21 0.20 -13.14
CA ARG A 266 17.74 0.77 -14.40
C ARG A 266 18.54 2.02 -14.77
N LYS A 267 18.71 2.95 -13.82
CA LYS A 267 19.42 4.21 -14.06
C LYS A 267 20.89 3.99 -14.49
N PHE A 268 21.57 3.04 -13.88
CA PHE A 268 22.95 2.67 -14.25
C PHE A 268 23.00 1.96 -15.61
N MET A 269 22.05 1.06 -15.88
CA MET A 269 21.92 0.36 -17.16
C MET A 269 21.62 1.30 -18.33
N ASP A 270 20.81 2.35 -18.13
CA ASP A 270 20.56 3.39 -19.14
C ASP A 270 21.87 4.10 -19.57
N ASN A 271 22.90 4.06 -18.71
CA ASN A 271 24.23 4.59 -18.96
C ASN A 271 25.25 3.50 -19.35
N ARG A 272 24.78 2.30 -19.72
CA ARG A 272 25.58 1.13 -20.10
C ARG A 272 26.54 0.66 -19.00
N ILE A 273 26.17 0.86 -17.73
CA ILE A 273 26.93 0.39 -16.58
C ILE A 273 26.10 -0.70 -15.87
N PRO A 274 26.46 -1.99 -16.02
CA PRO A 274 25.87 -3.04 -15.20
C PRO A 274 26.05 -2.74 -13.70
N ALA A 275 24.98 -2.89 -12.93
CA ALA A 275 24.98 -2.62 -11.49
C ALA A 275 24.44 -3.81 -10.71
N LEU A 276 25.18 -4.21 -9.67
CA LEU A 276 24.74 -5.15 -8.65
C LEU A 276 24.44 -4.36 -7.38
N VAL A 277 23.23 -4.49 -6.85
CA VAL A 277 22.85 -3.87 -5.56
C VAL A 277 22.89 -4.95 -4.49
N LEU A 278 23.65 -4.70 -3.42
CA LEU A 278 23.73 -5.58 -2.26
C LEU A 278 22.82 -5.05 -1.15
N HIS A 279 22.26 -5.94 -0.33
CA HIS A 279 21.49 -5.56 0.84
C HIS A 279 22.45 -5.44 2.04
N ARG A 280 22.75 -4.20 2.45
CA ARG A 280 23.58 -3.95 3.63
C ARG A 280 22.78 -4.22 4.89
N ALA A 281 23.45 -4.58 5.98
CA ALA A 281 22.85 -4.66 7.31
C ALA A 281 21.98 -3.42 7.62
N SER A 282 20.67 -3.59 7.51
CA SER A 282 19.66 -2.56 7.70
C SER A 282 18.32 -3.26 7.88
N THR A 283 17.50 -2.78 8.81
CA THR A 283 16.13 -3.22 9.02
C THR A 283 15.16 -2.13 8.54
N HIS A 284 13.86 -2.40 8.58
CA HIS A 284 12.80 -1.45 8.22
C HIS A 284 12.83 -0.09 8.94
N GLU A 285 13.60 0.08 10.04
CA GLU A 285 13.82 1.40 10.65
C GLU A 285 14.62 2.36 9.74
N TYR A 286 15.30 1.82 8.72
CA TYR A 286 16.06 2.57 7.71
C TYR A 286 15.32 2.69 6.38
N ASP A 287 14.02 2.39 6.33
CA ASP A 287 13.19 2.67 5.15
C ASP A 287 13.13 4.19 4.93
N ALA A 288 13.71 4.68 3.83
CA ALA A 288 13.58 6.09 3.49
C ALA A 288 12.12 6.40 3.13
N VAL A 289 11.62 7.54 3.62
CA VAL A 289 10.22 7.96 3.47
C VAL A 289 9.92 8.53 2.08
N SER A 290 10.82 9.33 1.52
CA SER A 290 10.57 10.12 0.30
C SER A 290 11.16 9.46 -0.94
N SER A 291 10.31 9.11 -1.90
CA SER A 291 10.75 8.61 -3.21
C SER A 291 11.54 9.67 -3.99
N GLN A 292 11.19 10.96 -3.83
CA GLN A 292 11.91 12.06 -4.48
C GLN A 292 13.34 12.22 -3.96
N GLU A 293 13.56 12.06 -2.65
CA GLU A 293 14.91 12.09 -2.08
C GLU A 293 15.74 10.91 -2.58
N ILE A 294 15.12 9.74 -2.72
CA ILE A 294 15.74 8.55 -3.28
C ILE A 294 16.18 8.77 -4.73
N ASP A 295 15.35 9.38 -5.56
CA ASP A 295 15.72 9.70 -6.95
C ASP A 295 16.93 10.65 -7.00
N LEU A 296 16.96 11.69 -6.14
CA LEU A 296 18.10 12.60 -6.02
C LEU A 296 19.38 11.89 -5.57
N ILE A 297 19.27 10.93 -4.64
CA ILE A 297 20.39 10.10 -4.20
C ILE A 297 20.90 9.27 -5.39
N ILE A 298 20.02 8.57 -6.11
CA ILE A 298 20.38 7.74 -7.28
C ILE A 298 21.13 8.58 -8.32
N GLU A 299 20.62 9.77 -8.67
CA GLU A 299 21.28 10.68 -9.62
C GLU A 299 22.64 11.14 -9.12
N THR A 300 22.78 11.37 -7.81
CA THR A 300 24.05 11.78 -7.20
C THR A 300 25.07 10.65 -7.23
N LEU A 301 24.64 9.41 -6.94
CA LEU A 301 25.50 8.22 -7.00
C LEU A 301 26.00 7.97 -8.42
N LEU A 302 25.11 7.99 -9.41
CA LEU A 302 25.48 7.84 -10.83
C LEU A 302 26.48 8.91 -11.26
N ARG A 303 26.21 10.19 -10.96
CA ARG A 303 27.12 11.30 -11.30
C ARG A 303 28.50 11.14 -10.67
N LYS A 304 28.60 10.64 -9.43
CA LYS A 304 29.89 10.36 -8.79
C LYS A 304 30.66 9.25 -9.49
N VAL A 305 29.97 8.21 -9.94
CA VAL A 305 30.54 7.09 -10.70
C VAL A 305 31.03 7.54 -12.07
N LEU A 306 30.22 8.27 -12.83
CA LEU A 306 30.58 8.79 -14.16
C LEU A 306 31.79 9.73 -14.10
N LYS A 307 31.91 10.53 -13.02
CA LYS A 307 33.07 11.38 -12.76
C LYS A 307 34.27 10.63 -12.17
N LYS A 308 34.19 9.30 -12.03
CA LYS A 308 35.23 8.43 -11.44
C LYS A 308 35.76 8.96 -10.11
N ARG A 309 34.87 9.48 -9.26
CA ARG A 309 35.22 10.03 -7.94
C ARG A 309 35.47 8.91 -6.91
N GLY A 310 36.48 8.08 -7.16
CA GLY A 310 36.91 7.00 -6.25
C GLY A 310 38.43 6.92 -6.14
N LYS A 311 38.91 6.01 -5.30
CA LYS A 311 40.33 5.71 -5.16
C LYS A 311 40.57 4.26 -5.61
N PRO A 312 41.64 3.96 -6.35
CA PRO A 312 42.05 2.59 -6.62
C PRO A 312 42.20 1.82 -5.32
N VAL A 313 41.76 0.55 -5.31
CA VAL A 313 41.89 -0.35 -4.16
C VAL A 313 42.48 -1.68 -4.62
N LYS A 314 43.39 -2.24 -3.82
CA LYS A 314 43.80 -3.64 -3.98
C LYS A 314 42.77 -4.52 -3.29
N VAL A 315 42.47 -5.66 -3.91
CA VAL A 315 41.50 -6.63 -3.40
C VAL A 315 42.22 -7.92 -3.01
N SER A 316 41.85 -8.51 -1.86
CA SER A 316 42.36 -9.82 -1.48
C SER A 316 41.67 -10.95 -2.23
N ASN A 317 42.18 -12.17 -2.09
CA ASN A 317 41.40 -13.37 -2.42
C ASN A 317 40.11 -13.40 -1.58
N LEU A 318 39.06 -13.93 -2.19
CA LEU A 318 37.79 -14.20 -1.54
C LEU A 318 37.98 -15.39 -0.58
N ARG A 319 37.52 -15.27 0.66
CA ARG A 319 37.60 -16.34 1.67
C ARG A 319 36.22 -16.63 2.22
N ARG A 320 36.00 -17.87 2.67
CA ARG A 320 34.75 -18.28 3.33
C ARG A 320 35.05 -18.89 4.69
N LEU A 321 34.27 -18.48 5.69
CA LEU A 321 34.28 -19.05 7.02
C LEU A 321 32.88 -19.55 7.39
N TYR A 322 32.84 -20.59 8.21
CA TYR A 322 31.62 -21.16 8.76
C TYR A 322 31.72 -21.15 10.29
N LEU A 323 30.66 -20.69 10.95
CA LEU A 323 30.56 -20.75 12.41
C LEU A 323 29.10 -20.88 12.82
N ASN A 324 28.80 -21.91 13.63
CA ASN A 324 27.46 -22.17 14.13
C ASN A 324 26.43 -22.32 12.98
N ASN A 325 25.47 -21.39 12.90
CA ASN A 325 24.42 -21.36 11.87
C ASN A 325 24.76 -20.41 10.71
N PHE A 326 25.93 -19.80 10.68
CA PHE A 326 26.24 -18.75 9.71
C PHE A 326 27.49 -19.10 8.89
N SER A 327 27.48 -18.70 7.62
CA SER A 327 28.71 -18.56 6.84
C SER A 327 28.93 -17.11 6.45
N CYS A 328 30.20 -16.75 6.29
CA CYS A 328 30.62 -15.44 5.85
C CYS A 328 31.58 -15.60 4.66
N LEU A 329 31.18 -15.05 3.51
CA LEU A 329 32.05 -14.87 2.36
C LEU A 329 32.61 -13.45 2.42
N TYR A 330 33.92 -13.32 2.52
CA TYR A 330 34.54 -12.03 2.78
C TYR A 330 35.75 -11.74 1.90
N GLN A 331 35.99 -10.44 1.71
CA GLN A 331 37.10 -9.90 0.93
C GLN A 331 37.62 -8.61 1.54
N TYR A 332 38.93 -8.47 1.61
CA TYR A 332 39.58 -7.24 2.04
C TYR A 332 39.84 -6.30 0.88
N LEU A 333 39.59 -5.02 1.12
CA LEU A 333 39.98 -3.91 0.25
C LEU A 333 41.07 -3.11 0.97
N SER A 334 42.11 -2.69 0.25
CA SER A 334 43.33 -2.04 0.79
C SER A 334 43.10 -0.78 1.64
N ASN A 335 41.91 -0.19 1.59
CA ASN A 335 41.53 0.99 2.38
C ASN A 335 40.97 0.62 3.77
N ASN A 336 41.48 -0.45 4.37
CA ASN A 336 40.99 -0.98 5.65
C ASN A 336 39.47 -1.26 5.66
N VAL A 337 38.93 -1.71 4.52
CA VAL A 337 37.52 -2.10 4.38
C VAL A 337 37.44 -3.62 4.26
N LEU A 338 36.57 -4.24 5.04
CA LEU A 338 36.17 -5.64 4.89
C LEU A 338 34.77 -5.67 4.29
N LEU A 339 34.59 -6.33 3.15
CA LEU A 339 33.28 -6.70 2.65
C LEU A 339 32.95 -8.09 3.18
N ALA A 340 31.83 -8.26 3.89
CA ALA A 340 31.44 -9.50 4.53
C ALA A 340 29.99 -9.85 4.19
N ILE A 341 29.78 -10.85 3.33
CA ILE A 341 28.47 -11.36 2.96
C ILE A 341 28.11 -12.51 3.89
N VAL A 342 27.11 -12.29 4.74
CA VAL A 342 26.67 -13.23 5.77
C VAL A 342 25.46 -14.00 5.25
N SER A 343 25.50 -15.33 5.38
CA SER A 343 24.43 -16.24 4.99
C SER A 343 24.01 -17.10 6.19
N SER A 344 22.73 -17.44 6.26
CA SER A 344 22.22 -18.43 7.22
C SER A 344 22.25 -19.83 6.60
N GLU A 345 22.73 -20.80 7.37
CA GLU A 345 22.99 -22.17 6.91
C GLU A 345 21.87 -23.16 7.24
N LYS A 346 21.19 -23.03 8.39
CA LYS A 346 20.15 -23.97 8.83
C LYS A 346 18.82 -23.32 9.11
N TYR A 347 18.78 -22.17 9.79
CA TYR A 347 17.54 -21.54 10.23
C TYR A 347 17.14 -20.33 9.39
N GLY A 348 15.87 -19.95 9.46
CA GLY A 348 15.37 -18.69 8.92
C GLY A 348 16.10 -17.47 9.50
N MET A 349 16.29 -16.44 8.68
CA MET A 349 16.95 -15.19 9.09
C MET A 349 16.26 -14.00 8.45
N GLU A 350 15.92 -13.01 9.28
CA GLU A 350 15.54 -11.66 8.84
C GLU A 350 16.75 -10.84 8.38
N ASP A 351 16.47 -9.59 8.03
CA ASP A 351 17.44 -8.51 7.97
C ASP A 351 18.45 -8.51 9.14
N ILE A 352 19.73 -8.42 8.78
CA ILE A 352 20.82 -8.16 9.73
C ILE A 352 20.74 -6.71 10.24
N PRO A 353 20.60 -6.45 11.56
CA PRO A 353 20.56 -5.09 12.08
C PRO A 353 21.88 -4.34 11.90
N MET A 354 21.80 -3.05 11.53
CA MET A 354 22.94 -2.12 11.41
C MET A 354 23.76 -2.03 12.72
N GLU A 355 23.13 -2.31 13.87
CA GLU A 355 23.79 -2.42 15.18
C GLU A 355 24.97 -3.42 15.15
N ILE A 356 24.83 -4.55 14.46
CA ILE A 356 25.87 -5.58 14.36
C ILE A 356 27.07 -5.04 13.60
N GLU A 357 26.83 -4.38 12.46
CA GLU A 357 27.88 -3.75 11.65
C GLU A 357 28.62 -2.66 12.43
N LYS A 358 27.89 -1.80 13.15
CA LYS A 358 28.47 -0.74 13.99
C LYS A 358 29.32 -1.32 15.12
N LYS A 359 28.81 -2.33 15.84
CA LYS A 359 29.52 -2.98 16.95
C LYS A 359 30.84 -3.60 16.48
N ILE A 360 30.81 -4.35 15.39
CA ILE A 360 32.02 -5.03 14.89
C ILE A 360 33.04 -4.03 14.33
N SER A 361 32.58 -3.02 13.58
CA SER A 361 33.46 -2.00 13.01
C SER A 361 34.19 -1.21 14.11
N SER A 362 33.48 -0.83 15.17
CA SER A 362 34.06 -0.15 16.33
C SER A 362 35.02 -1.05 17.10
N SER A 363 34.64 -2.30 17.37
CA SER A 363 35.48 -3.25 18.13
C SER A 363 36.83 -3.52 17.47
N LEU A 364 36.87 -3.50 16.14
CA LEU A 364 38.06 -3.86 15.37
C LEU A 364 38.77 -2.63 14.77
N LYS A 365 38.27 -1.42 15.07
CA LYS A 365 38.75 -0.15 14.51
C LYS A 365 38.96 -0.22 12.99
N ARG A 366 38.04 -0.93 12.32
CA ARG A 366 38.09 -1.25 10.90
C ARG A 366 36.71 -1.06 10.30
N LYS A 367 36.65 -0.61 9.05
CA LYS A 367 35.37 -0.47 8.37
C LYS A 367 34.91 -1.82 7.86
N ILE A 368 33.75 -2.29 8.32
CA ILE A 368 33.19 -3.57 7.91
C ILE A 368 31.84 -3.28 7.26
N LEU A 369 31.68 -3.70 6.01
CA LEU A 369 30.42 -3.64 5.28
C LEU A 369 29.77 -5.01 5.40
N VAL A 370 28.78 -5.12 6.25
CA VAL A 370 28.04 -6.38 6.44
C VAL A 370 26.91 -6.40 5.41
N ILE A 371 26.92 -7.42 4.58
CA ILE A 371 25.92 -7.66 3.54
C ILE A 371 25.08 -8.85 3.98
N ASP A 372 23.77 -8.67 4.01
CA ASP A 372 22.83 -9.75 4.21
C ASP A 372 22.63 -10.50 2.88
N ALA A 373 22.93 -11.79 2.87
CA ALA A 373 22.66 -12.63 1.71
C ALA A 373 21.16 -12.92 1.54
N HIS A 374 20.36 -12.70 2.59
CA HIS A 374 18.91 -12.81 2.63
C HIS A 374 18.42 -14.16 2.05
N ASN A 375 19.15 -15.22 2.38
CA ASN A 375 19.10 -16.50 1.67
C ASN A 375 18.12 -17.52 2.27
N ARG A 376 17.48 -17.23 3.41
CA ARG A 376 16.53 -18.14 4.11
C ARG A 376 15.31 -17.42 4.72
N ILE A 377 14.67 -16.54 3.96
CA ILE A 377 13.46 -15.81 4.41
C ILE A 377 12.25 -16.75 4.61
N THR A 378 12.21 -17.87 3.88
CA THR A 378 11.03 -18.77 3.79
C THR A 378 11.00 -19.89 4.83
N ASP A 379 11.98 -19.96 5.72
CA ASP A 379 12.07 -21.06 6.68
C ASP A 379 11.15 -20.78 7.88
N PRO A 380 10.18 -21.66 8.20
CA PRO A 380 9.23 -21.47 9.30
C PRO A 380 9.90 -21.49 10.69
N SER A 381 11.18 -21.88 10.80
CA SER A 381 11.98 -21.80 12.03
C SER A 381 12.34 -20.36 12.44
N PHE A 382 11.53 -19.40 12.02
CA PHE A 382 11.85 -18.01 11.94
C PHE A 382 11.80 -17.34 13.31
N SER A 383 12.89 -16.69 13.75
CA SER A 383 12.90 -15.94 15.01
C SER A 383 12.87 -14.44 14.74
N PHE A 384 11.73 -13.79 15.05
CA PHE A 384 11.58 -12.33 15.00
C PHE A 384 11.39 -11.75 16.41
N PRO A 385 12.18 -10.73 16.82
CA PRO A 385 13.42 -10.25 16.20
C PRO A 385 14.57 -11.26 16.35
N LEU A 386 15.70 -11.03 15.65
CA LEU A 386 16.90 -11.86 15.74
C LEU A 386 17.32 -12.04 17.22
N SER A 387 17.33 -13.28 17.71
CA SER A 387 17.63 -13.55 19.12
C SER A 387 19.04 -13.10 19.52
N ASN A 388 19.23 -12.72 20.79
CA ASN A 388 20.55 -12.28 21.29
C ASN A 388 21.65 -13.33 21.06
N LYS A 389 21.31 -14.62 21.15
CA LYS A 389 22.23 -15.73 20.87
C LYS A 389 22.68 -15.74 19.41
N LEU A 390 21.75 -15.53 18.47
CA LEU A 390 22.09 -15.46 17.04
C LEU A 390 22.92 -14.22 16.71
N LYS A 391 22.58 -13.06 17.30
CA LYS A 391 23.38 -11.83 17.16
C LYS A 391 24.83 -12.06 17.63
N GLN A 392 25.02 -12.72 18.78
CA GLN A 392 26.35 -13.02 19.30
C GLN A 392 27.13 -13.99 18.40
N ASN A 393 26.50 -15.07 17.94
CA ASN A 393 27.11 -16.01 17.00
C ASN A 393 27.60 -15.32 15.72
N MET A 394 26.83 -14.36 15.21
CA MET A 394 27.19 -13.57 14.03
C MET A 394 28.37 -12.64 14.30
N LEU A 395 28.39 -11.96 15.46
CA LEU A 395 29.53 -11.16 15.88
C LEU A 395 30.81 -11.98 16.00
N ASP A 396 30.74 -13.19 16.55
CA ASP A 396 31.90 -14.07 16.69
C ASP A 396 32.42 -14.56 15.33
N LEU A 397 31.53 -14.85 14.38
CA LEU A 397 31.90 -15.16 13.00
C LEU A 397 32.63 -13.98 12.34
N LEU A 398 32.07 -12.77 12.46
CA LEU A 398 32.66 -11.57 11.86
C LEU A 398 34.01 -11.21 12.49
N LYS A 399 34.20 -11.43 13.80
CA LYS A 399 35.51 -11.28 14.45
C LYS A 399 36.55 -12.23 13.85
N LYS A 400 36.18 -13.49 13.62
CA LYS A 400 37.06 -14.49 12.98
C LYS A 400 37.40 -14.17 11.51
N CYS A 401 36.59 -13.36 10.83
CA CYS A 401 36.92 -12.92 9.47
C CYS A 401 38.07 -11.91 9.45
N VAL A 402 38.28 -11.20 10.56
CA VAL A 402 39.29 -10.13 10.71
C VAL A 402 40.63 -10.63 11.24
N LEU A 403 40.59 -11.70 12.04
CA LEU A 403 41.78 -12.46 12.45
C LEU A 403 42.31 -13.29 11.28
#